data_AF-A0A7K2C290-F1
#
_entry.id   AF-A0A7K2C290-F1
#
_cell.length_a   1.000
_cell.length_b   1.000
_cell.length_c   1.000
_cell.angle_alpha   90.00
_cell.angle_beta   90.00
_cell.angle_gamma   90.00
#
_symmetry.space_group_name_H-M   'P 1'
#
loop_
_entity.id
_entity.type
_entity.pdbx_description
1 polymer ?
#
loop_
_entity_poly.entity_id
_entity_poly.type
_entity_poly.pdbx_seq_one_letter_code
_entity_poly.pdbx_strand_id
1 'polypeptide(L)'
;MTSMRYSFLLFTALSFVILTGCNPRAVETLTMNAPETLETNQSGDFSAMANDDARPPIEYTWAFGDGNTADSPNTVHAYDEAGAYTVTVTASNRNGRFTVSESASVMVMNPPVPAQVLALLASSTNVDTRTPVEFSANVLGDAPLTYAWSFGDGTSSASPRPQHTYMAAGEYSVSLEVSNEHGRDARTLNIAVAQFEPPYCADLAEMSTVFFERNSSLLTDAVQQALDDNLEILGECLNLQVRIEGMSSPLERNPQTLSEDRARAVRDHYIENGIDAQRITTVGVGSADGTSKKSGVDQFRRADSIPIR
;
A
#
# COMPACT_ATOMS: atom_id res chain seq x y z
N MET A 1 5.65 42.20 -125.13
CA MET A 1 6.57 43.33 -124.84
C MET A 1 6.35 43.66 -123.38
N THR A 2 7.26 43.54 -122.42
CA THR A 2 8.73 43.58 -122.48
C THR A 2 9.26 42.95 -121.18
N SER A 3 10.35 42.22 -121.30
CA SER A 3 11.18 41.67 -120.22
C SER A 3 11.80 42.76 -119.34
N MET A 4 11.97 42.51 -118.03
CA MET A 4 13.19 42.90 -117.30
C MET A 4 13.36 42.14 -115.98
N ARG A 5 14.63 41.96 -115.59
CA ARG A 5 15.20 40.94 -114.69
C ARG A 5 15.76 41.56 -113.38
N TYR A 6 16.00 40.68 -112.40
CA TYR A 6 16.92 40.77 -111.24
C TYR A 6 16.50 41.77 -110.13
N SER A 7 16.75 41.59 -108.83
CA SER A 7 17.79 40.84 -108.12
C SER A 7 17.48 40.79 -106.61
N PHE A 8 18.01 39.78 -105.92
CA PHE A 8 18.55 39.80 -104.54
C PHE A 8 17.66 40.24 -103.35
N LEU A 9 17.42 39.32 -102.41
CA LEU A 9 18.20 39.23 -101.14
C LEU A 9 17.58 38.16 -100.24
N LEU A 10 18.38 37.12 -99.98
CA LEU A 10 18.10 36.09 -98.99
C LEU A 10 18.33 36.71 -97.60
N PHE A 11 17.26 37.14 -96.92
CA PHE A 11 17.35 37.44 -95.49
C PHE A 11 17.19 36.14 -94.72
N THR A 12 18.30 35.57 -94.27
CA THR A 12 18.28 34.59 -93.18
C THR A 12 17.80 35.32 -91.94
N ALA A 13 16.52 35.15 -91.59
CA ALA A 13 16.02 35.52 -90.29
C ALA A 13 16.70 34.60 -89.26
N LEU A 14 17.74 35.11 -88.61
CA LEU A 14 18.30 34.51 -87.42
C LEU A 14 17.22 34.64 -86.34
N SER A 15 16.39 33.61 -86.19
CA SER A 15 15.48 33.50 -85.05
C SER A 15 16.33 33.47 -83.79
N PHE A 16 16.49 34.65 -83.17
CA PHE A 16 16.84 34.74 -81.77
C PHE A 16 15.66 34.13 -80.99
N VAL A 17 15.76 32.83 -80.75
CA VAL A 17 15.06 32.23 -79.61
C VAL A 17 15.69 32.91 -78.40
N ILE A 18 15.03 33.94 -77.90
CA ILE A 18 15.24 34.36 -76.52
C ILE A 18 14.76 33.15 -75.71
N LEU A 19 15.68 32.24 -75.40
CA LEU A 19 15.53 31.37 -74.26
C LEU A 19 15.34 32.34 -73.10
N THR A 20 14.09 32.59 -72.73
CA THR A 20 13.77 33.12 -71.41
C THR A 20 14.42 32.13 -70.46
N GLY A 21 15.63 32.48 -70.01
CA GLY A 21 16.40 31.66 -69.10
C GLY A 21 15.45 31.31 -67.97
N CYS A 22 15.29 30.01 -67.73
CA CYS A 22 14.64 29.50 -66.55
C CYS A 22 15.46 30.03 -65.38
N ASN A 23 15.08 31.21 -64.86
CA ASN A 23 15.86 31.89 -63.83
C ASN A 23 15.77 30.99 -62.61
N PRO A 24 16.87 30.34 -62.19
CA PRO A 24 16.79 29.35 -61.13
C PRO A 24 16.35 30.05 -59.85
N ARG A 25 15.14 29.72 -59.37
CA ARG A 25 14.61 30.24 -58.11
C ARG A 25 15.35 29.59 -56.94
N ALA A 26 15.92 30.43 -56.09
CA ALA A 26 16.66 30.04 -54.92
C ALA A 26 15.71 29.46 -53.85
N VAL A 27 16.27 28.70 -52.92
CA VAL A 27 15.60 28.52 -51.63
C VAL A 27 15.80 29.82 -50.84
N GLU A 28 14.70 30.44 -50.42
CA GLU A 28 14.68 31.74 -49.74
C GLU A 28 13.94 31.70 -48.41
N THR A 29 12.90 30.88 -48.31
CA THR A 29 12.16 30.65 -47.07
C THR A 29 12.15 29.17 -46.72
N LEU A 30 12.09 28.89 -45.43
CA LEU A 30 11.92 27.56 -44.88
C LEU A 30 10.81 27.67 -43.84
N THR A 31 9.96 26.65 -43.78
CA THR A 31 9.00 26.47 -42.70
C THR A 31 9.28 25.14 -42.06
N MET A 32 9.50 25.15 -40.75
CA MET A 32 9.75 23.98 -39.94
C MET A 32 8.56 23.68 -39.04
N ASN A 33 8.21 22.39 -38.96
CA ASN A 33 7.33 21.85 -37.94
C ASN A 33 8.15 20.88 -37.08
N ALA A 34 8.15 21.13 -35.78
CA ALA A 34 8.83 20.33 -34.78
C ALA A 34 7.97 20.30 -33.50
N PRO A 35 7.99 19.20 -32.72
CA PRO A 35 7.31 19.16 -31.43
C PRO A 35 7.92 20.18 -30.46
N GLU A 36 7.09 20.86 -29.67
CA GLU A 36 7.60 21.74 -28.59
C GLU A 36 8.20 20.92 -27.43
N THR A 37 7.58 19.77 -27.14
CA THR A 37 7.98 18.87 -26.05
C THR A 37 7.97 17.41 -26.49
N LEU A 38 8.89 16.60 -25.95
CA LEU A 38 8.91 15.14 -26.07
C LEU A 38 9.29 14.49 -24.73
N GLU A 39 8.94 13.23 -24.55
CA GLU A 39 9.52 12.39 -23.49
C GLU A 39 10.80 11.71 -23.98
N THR A 40 11.69 11.33 -23.07
CA THR A 40 12.87 10.54 -23.43
C THR A 40 12.47 9.24 -24.14
N ASN A 41 13.17 8.92 -25.22
CA ASN A 41 12.88 7.82 -26.15
C ASN A 41 11.55 7.92 -26.92
N GLN A 42 10.78 9.01 -26.76
CA GLN A 42 9.60 9.26 -27.59
C GLN A 42 10.05 9.77 -28.97
N SER A 43 9.55 9.13 -30.03
CA SER A 43 9.77 9.61 -31.40
C SER A 43 8.87 10.82 -31.70
N GLY A 44 9.47 11.92 -32.14
CA GLY A 44 8.79 13.09 -32.68
C GLY A 44 8.87 13.15 -34.20
N ASP A 45 7.81 13.63 -34.84
CA ASP A 45 7.78 13.92 -36.27
C ASP A 45 8.33 15.32 -36.57
N PHE A 46 9.27 15.40 -37.50
CA PHE A 46 9.89 16.63 -37.97
C PHE A 46 9.66 16.79 -39.46
N SER A 47 9.19 17.95 -39.88
CA SER A 47 8.99 18.25 -41.30
C SER A 47 9.43 19.65 -41.65
N ALA A 48 10.00 19.82 -42.84
CA ALA A 48 10.40 21.12 -43.36
C ALA A 48 9.97 21.29 -44.81
N MET A 49 9.63 22.53 -45.18
CA MET A 49 9.22 22.89 -46.53
C MET A 49 9.85 24.21 -46.95
N ALA A 50 10.60 24.18 -48.05
CA ALA A 50 11.10 25.38 -48.74
C ALA A 50 9.98 26.13 -49.47
N ASN A 51 10.25 27.36 -49.93
CA ASN A 51 9.33 28.08 -50.83
C ASN A 51 8.92 27.25 -52.06
N ASP A 52 7.62 27.26 -52.38
CA ASP A 52 6.97 26.42 -53.42
C ASP A 52 7.61 26.51 -54.81
N ASP A 53 8.24 27.65 -55.09
CA ASP A 53 8.82 27.99 -56.38
C ASP A 53 10.33 27.72 -56.46
N ALA A 54 10.97 27.23 -55.39
CA ALA A 54 12.36 26.85 -55.37
C ALA A 54 12.65 25.71 -56.37
N ARG A 55 13.74 25.84 -57.13
CA ARG A 55 14.08 24.85 -58.16
C ARG A 55 14.68 23.57 -57.54
N PRO A 56 14.16 22.36 -57.86
CA PRO A 56 14.76 21.09 -57.43
C PRO A 56 16.07 20.73 -58.17
N PRO A 57 16.89 19.80 -57.63
CA PRO A 57 16.72 19.14 -56.33
C PRO A 57 16.97 20.11 -55.16
N ILE A 58 16.19 19.94 -54.09
CA ILE A 58 16.37 20.63 -52.81
C ILE A 58 16.89 19.57 -51.84
N GLU A 59 18.02 19.86 -51.23
CA GLU A 59 18.66 19.02 -50.22
C GLU A 59 18.30 19.57 -48.85
N TYR A 60 17.85 18.70 -47.94
CA TYR A 60 17.54 19.05 -46.55
C TYR A 60 18.55 18.35 -45.65
N THR A 61 19.03 19.05 -44.64
CA THR A 61 19.87 18.47 -43.58
C THR A 61 19.38 18.96 -42.23
N TRP A 62 19.03 18.02 -41.36
CA TRP A 62 18.65 18.24 -39.98
C TRP A 62 19.85 18.04 -39.07
N ALA A 63 19.98 18.90 -38.08
CA ALA A 63 20.82 18.71 -36.91
C ALA A 63 19.91 18.80 -35.67
N PHE A 64 19.77 17.71 -34.93
CA PHE A 64 18.81 17.62 -33.83
C PHE A 64 19.32 18.22 -32.50
N GLY A 65 20.57 18.67 -32.46
CA GLY A 65 21.20 19.28 -31.28
C GLY A 65 21.83 18.28 -30.31
N ASP A 66 21.73 16.98 -30.58
CA ASP A 66 22.28 15.86 -29.80
C ASP A 66 23.44 15.14 -30.53
N GLY A 67 23.86 15.66 -31.69
CA GLY A 67 24.87 15.06 -32.56
C GLY A 67 24.30 14.16 -33.67
N ASN A 68 23.00 13.85 -33.64
CA ASN A 68 22.33 13.11 -34.70
C ASN A 68 21.87 14.05 -35.83
N THR A 69 21.74 13.49 -37.03
CA THR A 69 21.36 14.20 -38.26
C THR A 69 20.44 13.36 -39.14
N ALA A 70 19.72 14.01 -40.06
CA ALA A 70 18.90 13.36 -41.07
C ALA A 70 18.84 14.19 -42.36
N ASP A 71 18.67 13.55 -43.52
CA ASP A 71 18.74 14.22 -44.83
C ASP A 71 17.42 14.20 -45.63
N SER A 72 16.29 13.97 -44.95
CA SER A 72 14.96 13.92 -45.54
C SER A 72 14.11 15.11 -45.10
N PRO A 73 13.26 15.69 -45.98
CA PRO A 73 12.35 16.77 -45.59
C PRO A 73 11.33 16.36 -44.52
N ASN A 74 10.99 15.06 -44.43
CA ASN A 74 10.20 14.48 -43.34
C ASN A 74 11.04 13.39 -42.66
N THR A 75 11.17 13.47 -41.34
CA THR A 75 11.97 12.53 -40.55
C THR A 75 11.35 12.34 -39.17
N VAL A 76 11.69 11.23 -38.52
CA VAL A 76 11.40 11.01 -37.10
C VAL A 76 12.70 11.04 -36.32
N HIS A 77 12.66 11.53 -35.09
CA HIS A 77 13.82 11.51 -34.19
C HIS A 77 13.36 11.34 -32.73
N ALA A 78 14.19 10.69 -31.93
CA ALA A 78 13.98 10.49 -30.49
C ALA A 78 15.26 10.85 -29.74
N TYR A 79 15.09 11.34 -28.51
CA TYR A 79 16.19 11.77 -27.65
C TYR A 79 16.32 10.85 -26.44
N ASP A 80 17.52 10.34 -26.18
CA ASP A 80 17.76 9.39 -25.09
C ASP A 80 17.88 10.08 -23.71
N GLU A 81 18.18 11.39 -23.70
CA GLU A 81 18.38 12.19 -22.49
C GLU A 81 17.41 13.37 -22.42
N ALA A 82 17.00 13.74 -21.21
CA ALA A 82 16.18 14.93 -20.98
C ALA A 82 17.02 16.20 -21.12
N GLY A 83 16.47 17.23 -21.75
CA GLY A 83 17.17 18.46 -22.02
C GLY A 83 16.45 19.37 -23.02
N ALA A 84 16.95 20.59 -23.17
CA ALA A 84 16.53 21.49 -24.23
C ALA A 84 17.46 21.32 -25.43
N TYR A 85 16.91 20.90 -26.57
CA TYR A 85 17.65 20.70 -27.80
C TYR A 85 17.29 21.77 -28.82
N THR A 86 18.30 22.35 -29.47
CA THR A 86 18.10 23.26 -30.59
C THR A 86 18.14 22.44 -31.88
N VAL A 87 16.96 22.18 -32.45
CA VAL A 87 16.83 21.53 -33.75
C VAL A 87 17.02 22.57 -34.83
N THR A 88 17.87 22.27 -35.80
CA THR A 88 18.11 23.13 -36.96
C THR A 88 17.91 22.34 -38.23
N VAL A 89 17.07 22.82 -39.14
CA VAL A 89 16.96 22.31 -40.50
C VAL A 89 17.59 23.30 -41.46
N THR A 90 18.37 22.78 -42.40
CA THR A 90 19.00 23.56 -43.47
C THR A 90 18.52 23.03 -44.80
N ALA A 91 17.96 23.89 -45.64
CA ALA A 91 17.56 23.56 -47.01
C ALA A 91 18.48 24.26 -48.00
N SER A 92 18.95 23.54 -49.02
CA SER A 92 19.81 24.10 -50.06
C SER A 92 19.46 23.62 -51.47
N ASN A 93 19.77 24.41 -52.49
CA ASN A 93 19.70 23.97 -53.88
C ASN A 93 20.91 24.47 -54.70
N ARG A 94 21.05 23.91 -55.91
CA ARG A 94 22.16 24.20 -56.84
C ARG A 94 23.53 23.96 -56.19
N ASN A 95 23.72 22.75 -55.67
CA ASN A 95 24.97 22.30 -55.04
C ASN A 95 25.41 23.24 -53.89
N GLY A 96 24.45 23.61 -53.02
CA GLY A 96 24.69 24.49 -51.87
C GLY A 96 24.89 25.98 -52.19
N ARG A 97 24.58 26.45 -53.41
CA ARG A 97 24.72 27.88 -53.75
C ARG A 97 23.74 28.77 -53.00
N PHE A 98 22.54 28.26 -52.75
CA PHE A 98 21.52 28.95 -51.98
C PHE A 98 21.12 28.07 -50.82
N THR A 99 21.19 28.64 -49.61
CA THR A 99 21.01 27.92 -48.36
C THR A 99 20.24 28.81 -47.39
N VAL A 100 19.25 28.23 -46.74
CA VAL A 100 18.51 28.85 -45.63
C VAL A 100 18.43 27.83 -44.50
N SER A 101 18.40 28.32 -43.27
CA SER A 101 18.25 27.48 -42.08
C SER A 101 17.17 28.04 -41.17
N GLU A 102 16.49 27.16 -40.45
CA GLU A 102 15.51 27.48 -39.43
C GLU A 102 15.78 26.63 -38.19
N SER A 103 15.52 27.19 -37.01
CA SER A 103 15.77 26.51 -35.74
C SER A 103 14.60 26.65 -34.78
N ALA A 104 14.39 25.63 -33.94
CA ALA A 104 13.39 25.58 -32.89
C ALA A 104 13.96 24.84 -31.69
N SER A 105 13.43 25.14 -30.51
CA SER A 105 13.78 24.42 -29.29
C SER A 105 12.77 23.31 -29.05
N VAL A 106 13.27 22.10 -28.81
CA VAL A 106 12.50 20.95 -28.35
C VAL A 106 12.89 20.68 -26.91
N MET A 107 11.91 20.68 -26.00
CA MET A 107 12.15 20.34 -24.59
C MET A 107 11.84 18.86 -24.35
N VAL A 108 12.87 18.08 -24.07
CA VAL A 108 12.75 16.65 -23.76
C VAL A 108 12.71 16.48 -22.25
N MET A 109 11.66 15.81 -21.75
CA MET A 109 11.45 15.55 -20.33
C MET A 109 11.51 14.04 -20.06
N ASN A 110 11.83 13.65 -18.83
CA ASN A 110 11.64 12.25 -18.45
C ASN A 110 10.13 11.94 -18.35
N PRO A 111 9.70 10.72 -18.69
CA PRO A 111 8.31 10.33 -18.54
C PRO A 111 7.91 10.40 -17.06
N PRO A 112 6.67 10.83 -16.76
CA PRO A 112 6.19 10.91 -15.39
C PRO A 112 6.14 9.52 -14.74
N VAL A 113 6.52 9.44 -13.47
CA VAL A 113 6.51 8.20 -12.69
C VAL A 113 5.26 8.17 -11.80
N PRO A 114 4.25 7.32 -12.10
CA PRO A 114 3.07 7.19 -11.26
C PRO A 114 3.43 6.57 -9.91
N ALA A 115 2.68 6.96 -8.87
CA ALA A 115 2.82 6.40 -7.53
C ALA A 115 2.59 4.88 -7.52
N GLN A 116 3.52 4.14 -6.91
CA GLN A 116 3.52 2.68 -6.82
C GLN A 116 4.01 2.22 -5.45
N VAL A 117 3.34 1.21 -4.89
CA VAL A 117 3.78 0.54 -3.66
C VAL A 117 4.60 -0.68 -4.05
N LEU A 118 5.92 -0.65 -3.84
CA LEU A 118 6.80 -1.77 -4.18
C LEU A 118 6.79 -2.86 -3.10
N ALA A 119 6.74 -2.43 -1.83
CA ALA A 119 6.66 -3.32 -0.68
C ALA A 119 5.89 -2.64 0.46
N LEU A 120 5.15 -3.44 1.22
CA LEU A 120 4.44 -3.05 2.43
C LEU A 120 4.97 -3.86 3.60
N LEU A 121 5.33 -3.20 4.69
CA LEU A 121 6.07 -3.79 5.81
C LEU A 121 5.44 -3.39 7.15
N ALA A 122 5.57 -4.28 8.12
CA ALA A 122 5.24 -4.04 9.52
C ALA A 122 6.39 -4.54 10.40
N SER A 123 6.56 -3.95 11.60
CA SER A 123 7.57 -4.40 12.58
C SER A 123 7.33 -5.85 13.05
N SER A 124 6.07 -6.29 13.12
CA SER A 124 5.66 -7.68 13.28
C SER A 124 4.29 -7.89 12.63
N THR A 125 4.03 -9.10 12.15
CA THR A 125 2.72 -9.54 11.65
C THR A 125 1.94 -10.37 12.66
N ASN A 126 2.55 -10.70 13.81
CA ASN A 126 1.92 -11.41 14.92
C ASN A 126 2.25 -10.65 16.20
N VAL A 127 1.23 -10.08 16.86
CA VAL A 127 1.40 -9.30 18.08
C VAL A 127 0.27 -9.56 19.06
N ASP A 128 0.45 -9.18 20.32
CA ASP A 128 -0.66 -9.14 21.28
C ASP A 128 -1.36 -7.79 21.24
N THR A 129 -2.62 -7.74 21.67
CA THR A 129 -3.34 -6.49 21.91
C THR A 129 -2.49 -5.53 22.74
N ARG A 130 -2.64 -4.22 22.50
CA ARG A 130 -1.88 -3.15 23.18
C ARG A 130 -0.39 -3.09 22.82
N THR A 131 0.11 -3.97 21.93
CA THR A 131 1.45 -3.85 21.38
C THR A 131 1.47 -2.88 20.19
N PRO A 132 2.30 -1.83 20.20
CA PRO A 132 2.44 -0.94 19.05
C PRO A 132 3.10 -1.64 17.86
N VAL A 133 2.51 -1.51 16.68
CA VAL A 133 3.04 -1.98 15.40
C VAL A 133 3.48 -0.77 14.57
N GLU A 134 4.72 -0.79 14.09
CA GLU A 134 5.22 0.23 13.18
C GLU A 134 5.03 -0.24 11.74
N PHE A 135 4.48 0.64 10.90
CA PHE A 135 4.26 0.35 9.49
C PHE A 135 5.16 1.21 8.61
N SER A 136 5.60 0.62 7.50
CA SER A 136 6.38 1.32 6.49
C SER A 136 6.14 0.73 5.11
N ALA A 137 6.52 1.48 4.08
CA ALA A 137 6.43 1.02 2.70
C ALA A 137 7.63 1.51 1.88
N ASN A 138 7.99 0.72 0.88
CA ASN A 138 8.87 1.15 -0.19
C ASN A 138 7.98 1.64 -1.33
N VAL A 139 8.09 2.92 -1.67
CA VAL A 139 7.25 3.56 -2.68
C VAL A 139 8.10 4.17 -3.79
N LEU A 140 7.55 4.17 -5.00
CA LEU A 140 8.09 4.84 -6.17
C LEU A 140 7.05 5.85 -6.67
N GLY A 141 7.49 6.93 -7.30
CA GLY A 141 6.62 7.91 -7.93
C GLY A 141 7.15 9.33 -7.77
N ASP A 142 6.75 10.20 -8.70
CA ASP A 142 7.05 11.61 -8.62
C ASP A 142 6.35 12.28 -7.43
N ALA A 143 7.02 13.28 -6.86
CA ALA A 143 6.53 14.03 -5.71
C ALA A 143 5.54 15.14 -6.13
N PRO A 144 4.59 15.53 -5.26
CA PRO A 144 4.35 15.02 -3.92
C PRO A 144 3.57 13.69 -3.92
N LEU A 145 3.98 12.78 -3.03
CA LEU A 145 3.25 11.54 -2.74
C LEU A 145 2.28 11.74 -1.57
N THR A 146 1.07 11.21 -1.71
CA THR A 146 0.05 11.15 -0.67
C THR A 146 -0.08 9.72 -0.15
N TYR A 147 -0.22 9.54 1.16
CA TYR A 147 -0.36 8.23 1.80
C TYR A 147 -1.72 8.14 2.49
N ALA A 148 -2.39 7.00 2.35
CA ALA A 148 -3.64 6.70 3.02
C ALA A 148 -3.61 5.26 3.57
N TRP A 149 -3.45 5.14 4.87
CA TRP A 149 -3.46 3.88 5.60
C TRP A 149 -4.86 3.58 6.15
N SER A 150 -5.28 2.33 6.07
CA SER A 150 -6.38 1.76 6.86
C SER A 150 -5.84 0.56 7.62
N PHE A 151 -6.12 0.48 8.93
CA PHE A 151 -5.61 -0.60 9.78
C PHE A 151 -6.59 -1.78 9.89
N GLY A 152 -7.73 -1.73 9.21
CA GLY A 152 -8.73 -2.82 9.24
C GLY A 152 -9.60 -2.86 10.50
N ASP A 153 -9.36 -2.00 11.49
CA ASP A 153 -10.17 -1.85 12.71
C ASP A 153 -11.07 -0.59 12.70
N GLY A 154 -11.17 0.08 11.55
CA GLY A 154 -11.90 1.33 11.36
C GLY A 154 -11.06 2.59 11.57
N THR A 155 -9.78 2.47 11.96
CA THR A 155 -8.85 3.60 12.07
C THR A 155 -7.95 3.75 10.85
N SER A 156 -7.33 4.93 10.71
CA SER A 156 -6.56 5.32 9.51
C SER A 156 -5.41 6.29 9.83
N SER A 157 -4.46 6.44 8.91
CA SER A 157 -3.38 7.44 9.02
C SER A 157 -2.95 7.98 7.66
N ALA A 158 -2.44 9.21 7.61
CA ALA A 158 -1.80 9.81 6.45
C ALA A 158 -0.26 9.94 6.60
N SER A 159 0.29 9.46 7.72
CA SER A 159 1.75 9.47 7.93
C SER A 159 2.42 8.45 6.99
N PRO A 160 3.57 8.78 6.37
CA PRO A 160 4.35 7.81 5.60
C PRO A 160 4.86 6.62 6.43
N ARG A 161 4.98 6.80 7.75
CA ARG A 161 5.42 5.77 8.72
C ARG A 161 4.56 5.85 9.98
N PRO A 162 3.34 5.30 9.98
CA PRO A 162 2.48 5.35 11.14
C PRO A 162 2.85 4.25 12.14
N GLN A 163 2.52 4.50 13.40
CA GLN A 163 2.43 3.47 14.44
C GLN A 163 0.96 3.28 14.78
N HIS A 164 0.53 2.03 14.98
CA HIS A 164 -0.84 1.69 15.36
C HIS A 164 -0.88 0.59 16.41
N THR A 165 -1.89 0.62 17.27
CA THR A 165 -2.07 -0.32 18.38
C THR A 165 -3.48 -0.87 18.37
N TYR A 166 -3.62 -2.20 18.23
CA TYR A 166 -4.91 -2.89 18.25
C TYR A 166 -5.37 -3.18 19.68
N MET A 167 -6.64 -2.89 19.96
CA MET A 167 -7.24 -3.05 21.30
C MET A 167 -8.02 -4.35 21.47
N ALA A 168 -8.35 -5.04 20.38
CA ALA A 168 -9.05 -6.32 20.39
C ALA A 168 -8.24 -7.36 19.61
N ALA A 169 -8.40 -8.63 20.00
CA ALA A 169 -7.82 -9.74 19.26
C ALA A 169 -8.57 -9.95 17.93
N GLY A 170 -7.85 -10.38 16.90
CA GLY A 170 -8.42 -10.63 15.58
C GLY A 170 -7.38 -10.61 14.46
N GLU A 171 -7.86 -10.86 13.25
CA GLU A 171 -7.09 -10.72 12.01
C GLU A 171 -7.44 -9.38 11.36
N TYR A 172 -6.44 -8.52 11.18
CA TYR A 172 -6.62 -7.18 10.64
C TYR A 172 -5.97 -7.08 9.26
N SER A 173 -6.76 -6.70 8.25
CA SER A 173 -6.24 -6.42 6.91
C SER A 173 -5.86 -4.95 6.81
N VAL A 174 -4.56 -4.68 6.88
CA VAL A 174 -3.98 -3.34 6.75
C VAL A 174 -3.79 -3.02 5.28
N SER A 175 -4.29 -1.87 4.83
CA SER A 175 -4.09 -1.37 3.47
C SER A 175 -3.35 -0.05 3.45
N LEU A 176 -2.42 0.10 2.52
CA LEU A 176 -1.84 1.40 2.14
C LEU A 176 -2.22 1.70 0.70
N GLU A 177 -2.83 2.86 0.45
CA GLU A 177 -2.90 3.50 -0.86
C GLU A 177 -1.90 4.66 -0.93
N VAL A 178 -1.13 4.74 -2.01
CA VAL A 178 -0.22 5.85 -2.31
C VAL A 178 -0.62 6.45 -3.65
N SER A 179 -0.63 7.79 -3.74
CA SER A 179 -1.01 8.50 -4.96
C SER A 179 -0.15 9.74 -5.24
N ASN A 180 0.00 10.09 -6.51
CA ASN A 180 0.47 11.39 -7.01
C ASN A 180 -0.44 11.87 -8.15
N GLU A 181 -0.07 12.95 -8.84
CA GLU A 181 -0.87 13.50 -9.95
C GLU A 181 -0.96 12.55 -11.17
N HIS A 182 -0.04 11.59 -11.28
CA HIS A 182 0.08 10.69 -12.42
C HIS A 182 -0.56 9.32 -12.17
N GLY A 183 -0.85 8.95 -10.93
CA GLY A 183 -1.47 7.67 -10.62
C GLY A 183 -1.58 7.36 -9.14
N ARG A 184 -2.15 6.18 -8.86
CA ARG A 184 -2.27 5.62 -7.52
C ARG A 184 -2.12 4.10 -7.53
N ASP A 185 -1.63 3.56 -6.45
CA ASP A 185 -1.48 2.12 -6.22
C ASP A 185 -1.81 1.78 -4.77
N ALA A 186 -2.27 0.55 -4.53
CA ALA A 186 -2.63 0.10 -3.19
C ALA A 186 -2.18 -1.34 -2.93
N ARG A 187 -1.74 -1.60 -1.71
CA ARG A 187 -1.40 -2.96 -1.25
C ARG A 187 -1.93 -3.23 0.15
N THR A 188 -2.09 -4.53 0.44
CA THR A 188 -2.58 -5.02 1.72
C THR A 188 -1.59 -5.97 2.39
N LEU A 189 -1.59 -6.00 3.71
CA LEU A 189 -0.85 -6.91 4.59
C LEU A 189 -1.78 -7.31 5.74
N ASN A 190 -1.71 -8.57 6.18
CA ASN A 190 -2.49 -9.03 7.33
C ASN A 190 -1.65 -8.98 8.61
N ILE A 191 -2.28 -8.55 9.71
CA ILE A 191 -1.73 -8.56 11.06
C ILE A 191 -2.63 -9.45 11.92
N ALA A 192 -2.04 -10.50 12.49
CA ALA A 192 -2.67 -11.35 13.49
C ALA A 192 -2.45 -10.73 14.87
N VAL A 193 -3.54 -10.46 15.59
CA VAL A 193 -3.51 -9.90 16.94
C VAL A 193 -4.11 -10.90 17.92
N ALA A 194 -3.28 -11.45 18.81
CA ALA A 194 -3.73 -12.27 19.91
C ALA A 194 -4.16 -11.41 21.09
N GLN A 195 -5.04 -11.93 21.96
CA GLN A 195 -5.36 -11.27 23.21
C GLN A 195 -4.11 -11.30 24.11
N PHE A 196 -3.73 -10.15 24.65
CA PHE A 196 -2.63 -10.11 25.61
C PHE A 196 -2.96 -10.96 26.84
N GLU A 197 -2.07 -11.89 27.16
CA GLU A 197 -2.17 -12.75 28.34
C GLU A 197 -0.98 -12.46 29.27
N PRO A 198 -1.23 -12.00 30.52
CA PRO A 198 -0.16 -11.79 31.48
C PRO A 198 0.68 -13.06 31.70
N PRO A 199 2.02 -12.96 31.80
CA PRO A 199 2.87 -14.14 32.01
C PRO A 199 2.49 -14.98 33.23
N TYR A 200 1.97 -14.35 34.30
CA TYR A 200 1.57 -15.06 35.51
C TYR A 200 0.38 -16.02 35.28
N CYS A 201 -0.46 -15.77 34.27
CA CYS A 201 -1.56 -16.68 33.90
C CYS A 201 -1.03 -18.05 33.47
N ALA A 202 0.16 -18.08 32.85
CA ALA A 202 0.84 -19.30 32.46
C ALA A 202 1.49 -20.05 33.62
N ASP A 203 1.58 -19.48 34.82
CA ASP A 203 2.21 -20.11 36.01
C ASP A 203 1.24 -20.29 37.19
N LEU A 204 -0.01 -19.80 37.08
CA LEU A 204 -1.01 -19.93 38.13
C LEU A 204 -1.35 -21.42 38.38
N ALA A 205 -1.10 -21.86 39.62
CA ALA A 205 -1.34 -23.23 40.07
C ALA A 205 -2.50 -23.35 41.09
N GLU A 206 -2.81 -22.28 41.82
CA GLU A 206 -3.81 -22.29 42.90
C GLU A 206 -4.60 -20.97 42.91
N MET A 207 -5.87 -21.05 43.34
CA MET A 207 -6.74 -19.91 43.58
C MET A 207 -7.26 -19.95 45.02
N SER A 208 -7.84 -18.86 45.50
CA SER A 208 -8.38 -18.75 46.85
C SER A 208 -9.48 -19.79 47.09
N THR A 209 -9.37 -20.47 48.23
CA THR A 209 -10.33 -21.45 48.72
C THR A 209 -11.36 -20.76 49.60
N VAL A 210 -12.64 -21.11 49.46
CA VAL A 210 -13.72 -20.54 50.29
C VAL A 210 -14.37 -21.56 51.20
N PHE A 211 -14.80 -21.11 52.38
CA PHE A 211 -15.37 -21.95 53.42
C PHE A 211 -16.83 -21.63 53.67
N PHE A 212 -17.60 -22.65 54.02
CA PHE A 212 -19.04 -22.57 54.25
C PHE A 212 -19.39 -22.87 55.71
N GLU A 213 -20.50 -22.28 56.14
CA GLU A 213 -21.17 -22.65 57.37
C GLU A 213 -21.70 -24.10 57.32
N ARG A 214 -21.91 -24.67 58.50
CA ARG A 214 -22.39 -26.05 58.64
C ARG A 214 -23.75 -26.25 57.95
N ASN A 215 -23.86 -27.29 57.14
CA ASN A 215 -25.03 -27.67 56.36
C ASN A 215 -25.54 -26.57 55.41
N SER A 216 -24.65 -25.65 55.00
CA SER A 216 -24.95 -24.52 54.12
C SER A 216 -24.11 -24.54 52.84
N SER A 217 -24.71 -24.08 51.74
CA SER A 217 -24.06 -23.70 50.48
C SER A 217 -24.22 -22.20 50.18
N LEU A 218 -24.74 -21.42 51.14
CA LEU A 218 -24.92 -19.97 50.98
C LEU A 218 -23.56 -19.25 51.02
N LEU A 219 -23.34 -18.36 50.05
CA LEU A 219 -22.19 -17.46 50.01
C LEU A 219 -22.51 -16.23 50.87
N THR A 220 -21.91 -16.16 52.05
CA THR A 220 -21.95 -14.94 52.88
C THR A 220 -21.14 -13.83 52.24
N ASP A 221 -21.34 -12.58 52.66
CA ASP A 221 -20.58 -11.43 52.15
C ASP A 221 -19.06 -11.62 52.28
N ALA A 222 -18.61 -12.22 53.38
CA ALA A 222 -17.20 -12.54 53.60
C ALA A 222 -16.67 -13.61 52.63
N VAL A 223 -17.52 -14.56 52.22
CA VAL A 223 -17.16 -15.58 51.22
C VAL A 223 -17.11 -14.96 49.83
N GLN A 224 -18.07 -14.09 49.47
CA GLN A 224 -18.07 -13.39 48.19
C GLN A 224 -16.82 -12.53 48.05
N GLN A 225 -16.42 -11.80 49.11
CA GLN A 225 -15.18 -11.03 49.11
C GLN A 225 -13.93 -11.90 48.89
N ALA A 226 -13.92 -13.14 49.37
CA ALA A 226 -12.82 -14.07 49.11
C ALA A 226 -12.85 -14.64 47.67
N LEU A 227 -14.00 -14.60 46.98
CA LEU A 227 -14.14 -14.96 45.57
C LEU A 227 -13.77 -13.80 44.63
N ASP A 228 -13.78 -12.54 45.09
CA ASP A 228 -13.41 -11.38 44.29
C ASP A 228 -11.96 -11.48 43.76
N ASP A 229 -11.02 -11.98 44.57
CA ASP A 229 -9.63 -12.23 44.14
C ASP A 229 -9.58 -13.24 42.98
N ASN A 230 -10.43 -14.28 43.05
CA ASN A 230 -10.52 -15.28 41.99
C ASN A 230 -11.16 -14.70 40.72
N LEU A 231 -12.13 -13.79 40.87
CA LEU A 231 -12.76 -13.08 39.76
C LEU A 231 -11.76 -12.17 39.03
N GLU A 232 -10.89 -11.47 39.76
CA GLU A 232 -9.82 -10.65 39.17
C GLU A 232 -8.90 -11.53 38.30
N ILE A 233 -8.43 -12.66 38.85
CA ILE A 233 -7.60 -13.63 38.13
C ILE A 233 -8.31 -14.16 36.89
N LEU A 234 -9.58 -14.60 37.01
CA LEU A 234 -10.33 -15.15 35.88
C LEU A 234 -10.68 -14.08 34.82
N GLY A 235 -10.76 -12.82 35.23
CA GLY A 235 -10.95 -11.67 34.34
C GLY A 235 -9.70 -11.30 33.55
N GLU A 236 -8.52 -11.41 34.17
CA GLU A 236 -7.24 -11.15 33.50
C GLU A 236 -6.74 -12.33 32.66
N CYS A 237 -6.91 -13.55 33.14
CA CYS A 237 -6.48 -14.78 32.48
C CYS A 237 -7.62 -15.36 31.62
N LEU A 238 -7.91 -14.71 30.50
CA LEU A 238 -9.09 -15.01 29.66
C LEU A 238 -9.12 -16.44 29.08
N ASN A 239 -7.96 -17.07 28.89
CA ASN A 239 -7.84 -18.45 28.41
C ASN A 239 -7.88 -19.50 29.54
N LEU A 240 -7.85 -19.07 30.80
CA LEU A 240 -7.84 -19.96 31.95
C LEU A 240 -9.23 -20.58 32.17
N GLN A 241 -9.28 -21.91 32.22
CA GLN A 241 -10.46 -22.65 32.69
C GLN A 241 -10.33 -22.94 34.18
N VAL A 242 -11.45 -23.15 34.86
CA VAL A 242 -11.47 -23.46 36.29
C VAL A 242 -12.41 -24.62 36.59
N ARG A 243 -11.94 -25.56 37.41
CA ARG A 243 -12.78 -26.59 38.02
C ARG A 243 -13.02 -26.24 39.47
N ILE A 244 -14.29 -26.18 39.85
CA ILE A 244 -14.70 -25.93 41.22
C ILE A 244 -15.00 -27.27 41.89
N GLU A 245 -14.24 -27.60 42.91
CA GLU A 245 -14.43 -28.79 43.73
C GLU A 245 -15.09 -28.42 45.05
N GLY A 246 -16.38 -28.72 45.18
CA GLY A 246 -17.10 -28.54 46.43
C GLY A 246 -16.88 -29.75 47.34
N MET A 247 -16.63 -29.48 48.62
CA MET A 247 -16.39 -30.50 49.65
C MET A 247 -17.38 -30.35 50.80
N SER A 248 -17.61 -31.45 51.51
CA SER A 248 -18.39 -31.47 52.74
C SER A 248 -17.70 -32.24 53.85
N SER A 249 -18.09 -31.90 55.07
CA SER A 249 -17.64 -32.64 56.24
C SER A 249 -18.43 -33.95 56.38
N PRO A 250 -17.79 -35.04 56.85
CA PRO A 250 -18.49 -36.30 57.13
C PRO A 250 -19.65 -36.18 58.13
N LEU A 251 -19.70 -35.09 58.91
CA LEU A 251 -20.71 -34.83 59.94
C LEU A 251 -21.87 -33.93 59.45
N GLU A 252 -21.92 -33.66 58.14
CA GLU A 252 -22.99 -32.89 57.49
C GLU A 252 -24.04 -33.81 56.87
N ARG A 253 -25.25 -33.29 56.70
CA ARG A 253 -26.34 -34.02 56.04
C ARG A 253 -26.04 -34.16 54.55
N ASN A 254 -26.34 -35.33 53.99
CA ASN A 254 -26.19 -35.63 52.56
C ASN A 254 -24.90 -35.06 51.96
N PRO A 255 -23.71 -35.50 52.44
CA PRO A 255 -22.41 -34.93 52.08
C PRO A 255 -22.24 -34.70 50.57
N GLN A 256 -22.64 -35.69 49.76
CA GLN A 256 -22.57 -35.59 48.30
C GLN A 256 -23.36 -34.39 47.74
N THR A 257 -24.66 -34.31 48.02
CA THR A 257 -25.52 -33.21 47.54
C THR A 257 -25.02 -31.86 48.04
N LEU A 258 -24.63 -31.78 49.31
CA LEU A 258 -24.17 -30.51 49.87
C LEU A 258 -22.86 -30.03 49.22
N SER A 259 -21.96 -30.96 48.89
CA SER A 259 -20.73 -30.65 48.18
C SER A 259 -20.98 -30.16 46.75
N GLU A 260 -21.95 -30.75 46.04
CA GLU A 260 -22.37 -30.31 44.70
C GLU A 260 -23.01 -28.93 44.74
N ASP A 261 -23.86 -28.66 45.73
CA ASP A 261 -24.51 -27.36 45.90
C ASP A 261 -23.52 -26.25 46.21
N ARG A 262 -22.45 -26.53 46.96
CA ARG A 262 -21.34 -25.58 47.21
C ARG A 262 -20.57 -25.27 45.94
N ALA A 263 -20.21 -26.29 45.16
CA ALA A 263 -19.53 -26.08 43.88
C ALA A 263 -20.40 -25.24 42.92
N ARG A 264 -21.71 -25.53 42.89
CA ARG A 264 -22.68 -24.78 42.08
C ARG A 264 -22.82 -23.33 42.53
N ALA A 265 -22.88 -23.07 43.83
CA ALA A 265 -22.97 -21.72 44.36
C ALA A 265 -21.79 -20.84 43.92
N VAL A 266 -20.55 -21.34 44.00
CA VAL A 266 -19.37 -20.61 43.51
C VAL A 266 -19.41 -20.41 41.99
N ARG A 267 -19.81 -21.43 41.22
CA ARG A 267 -19.96 -21.31 39.76
C ARG A 267 -20.95 -20.21 39.41
N ASP A 268 -22.12 -20.23 40.02
CA ASP A 268 -23.19 -19.27 39.74
C ASP A 268 -22.73 -17.85 40.08
N HIS A 269 -22.01 -17.67 41.20
CA HIS A 269 -21.37 -16.41 41.54
C HIS A 269 -20.36 -15.93 40.50
N TYR A 270 -19.52 -16.82 39.96
CA TYR A 270 -18.59 -16.44 38.88
C TYR A 270 -19.31 -16.03 37.60
N ILE A 271 -20.36 -16.75 37.20
CA ILE A 271 -21.15 -16.44 36.01
C ILE A 271 -21.89 -15.10 36.16
N GLU A 272 -22.50 -14.87 37.33
CA GLU A 272 -23.18 -13.61 37.65
C GLU A 272 -22.24 -12.41 37.61
N ASN A 273 -20.94 -12.63 37.84
CA ASN A 273 -19.89 -11.62 37.77
C ASN A 273 -19.07 -11.66 36.46
N GLY A 274 -19.62 -12.26 35.39
CA GLY A 274 -19.11 -12.08 34.03
C GLY A 274 -18.10 -13.10 33.54
N ILE A 275 -17.84 -14.18 34.28
CA ILE A 275 -17.04 -15.30 33.79
C ILE A 275 -17.89 -16.20 32.89
N ASP A 276 -17.40 -16.50 31.69
CA ASP A 276 -18.10 -17.39 30.76
C ASP A 276 -18.30 -18.78 31.38
N ALA A 277 -19.55 -19.25 31.40
CA ALA A 277 -19.91 -20.56 31.91
C ALA A 277 -19.16 -21.71 31.23
N GLN A 278 -18.73 -21.53 29.97
CA GLN A 278 -17.93 -22.53 29.24
C GLN A 278 -16.52 -22.72 29.83
N ARG A 279 -16.02 -21.73 30.59
CA ARG A 279 -14.71 -21.80 31.26
C ARG A 279 -14.78 -22.51 32.61
N ILE A 280 -15.97 -22.88 33.09
CA ILE A 280 -16.17 -23.39 34.45
C ILE A 280 -16.74 -24.81 34.42
N THR A 281 -16.09 -25.71 35.16
CA THR A 281 -16.64 -27.03 35.48
C THR A 281 -16.82 -27.16 36.99
N THR A 282 -17.79 -27.97 37.43
CA THR A 282 -18.10 -28.16 38.85
C THR A 282 -18.13 -29.64 39.20
N VAL A 283 -17.54 -30.00 40.34
CA VAL A 283 -17.56 -31.36 40.89
C VAL A 283 -17.87 -31.28 42.38
N GLY A 284 -18.87 -32.02 42.84
CA GLY A 284 -19.04 -32.28 44.27
C GLY A 284 -18.30 -33.56 44.65
N VAL A 285 -17.27 -33.46 45.49
CA VAL A 285 -16.45 -34.62 45.88
C VAL A 285 -17.00 -35.35 47.11
N GLY A 286 -18.11 -34.87 47.67
CA GLY A 286 -18.76 -35.47 48.82
C GLY A 286 -18.00 -35.23 50.12
N SER A 287 -17.91 -36.27 50.95
CA SER A 287 -17.24 -36.20 52.24
C SER A 287 -15.74 -36.35 52.04
N ALA A 288 -14.95 -35.37 52.47
CA ALA A 288 -13.50 -35.49 52.41
C ALA A 288 -12.97 -36.55 53.40
N ASP A 289 -12.08 -37.43 52.93
CA ASP A 289 -11.42 -38.43 53.76
C ASP A 289 -10.33 -37.78 54.62
N GLY A 290 -10.63 -37.52 55.89
CA GLY A 290 -9.62 -37.01 56.82
C GLY A 290 -10.10 -36.95 58.27
N THR A 291 -9.58 -37.83 59.12
CA THR A 291 -9.73 -37.73 60.57
C THR A 291 -8.70 -36.76 61.16
N SER A 292 -8.82 -35.45 60.89
CA SER A 292 -7.94 -34.47 61.53
C SER A 292 -8.38 -34.22 62.98
N LYS A 293 -7.69 -34.86 63.93
CA LYS A 293 -7.85 -34.64 65.38
C LYS A 293 -7.31 -33.27 65.84
N LYS A 294 -6.76 -32.43 64.94
CA LYS A 294 -6.08 -31.16 65.30
C LYS A 294 -6.68 -29.88 64.73
N SER A 295 -7.60 -29.91 63.76
CA SER A 295 -8.17 -28.68 63.15
C SER A 295 -9.71 -28.63 63.08
N GLY A 296 -10.41 -29.64 63.62
CA GLY A 296 -11.86 -29.77 63.42
C GLY A 296 -12.22 -30.15 61.99
N VAL A 297 -13.44 -30.64 61.77
CA VAL A 297 -13.92 -31.04 60.43
C VAL A 297 -14.36 -29.85 59.57
N ASP A 298 -14.24 -28.63 60.10
CA ASP A 298 -14.73 -27.39 59.48
C ASP A 298 -13.92 -27.03 58.23
N GLN A 299 -12.65 -27.44 58.16
CA GLN A 299 -11.79 -27.31 56.97
C GLN A 299 -12.33 -28.05 55.74
N PHE A 300 -13.27 -28.99 55.91
CA PHE A 300 -13.86 -29.76 54.81
C PHE A 300 -15.14 -29.12 54.27
N ARG A 301 -15.65 -28.07 54.91
CA ARG A 301 -16.82 -27.31 54.44
C ARG A 301 -16.34 -26.22 53.50
N ARG A 302 -15.94 -26.58 52.28
CA ARG A 302 -15.26 -25.65 51.39
C ARG A 302 -15.55 -25.88 49.91
N ALA A 303 -15.14 -24.93 49.08
CA ALA A 303 -15.02 -25.11 47.64
C ALA A 303 -13.65 -24.60 47.18
N ASP A 304 -12.96 -25.43 46.42
CA ASP A 304 -11.63 -25.16 45.89
C ASP A 304 -11.78 -24.78 44.41
N SER A 305 -11.26 -23.62 43.99
CA SER A 305 -11.19 -23.23 42.58
C SER A 305 -9.84 -23.66 42.01
N ILE A 306 -9.85 -24.61 41.08
CA ILE A 306 -8.65 -25.25 40.55
C ILE A 306 -8.45 -24.84 39.09
N PRO A 307 -7.41 -24.07 38.77
CA PRO A 307 -7.06 -23.74 37.40
C PRO A 307 -6.83 -24.98 36.53
N ILE A 308 -7.37 -24.98 35.30
CA ILE A 308 -7.20 -26.02 34.29
C ILE A 308 -6.65 -25.37 33.01
N ARG A 309 -5.66 -26.02 32.40
CA ARG A 309 -5.04 -25.66 31.12
C ARG A 309 -5.30 -26.73 30.08
#